data_AF-A0A392SVX3-F1
#
_entry.id   AF-A0A392SVX3-F1
#
_cell.length_a   1.000
_cell.length_b   1.000
_cell.length_c   1.000
_cell.angle_alpha   90.00
_cell.angle_beta   90.00
_cell.angle_gamma   90.00
#
_symmetry.space_group_name_H-M   'P 1'
#
loop_
_entity.id
_entity.type
_entity.pdbx_description
1 polymer ?
#
loop_
_entity_poly.entity_id
_entity_poly.type
_entity_poly.pdbx_seq_one_letter_code
_entity_poly.pdbx_strand_id
1 'polypeptide(L)' 'MKRKYQGSTKVKRAQLQALRREFEVLAMQENESVDDYFSRTLIIANRMTAHGERMEQNTIVEM' A
#
# COMPACT_ATOMS: atom_id res chain seq x y z
N MET A 1 24.39 10.55 -9.44
CA MET A 1 23.59 9.41 -8.95
C MET A 1 22.16 9.76 -8.45
N LYS A 2 21.57 10.94 -8.78
CA LYS A 2 20.28 11.38 -8.20
C LYS A 2 19.00 10.98 -8.96
N ARG A 3 19.07 10.58 -10.24
CA ARG A 3 17.86 10.34 -11.06
C ARG A 3 17.12 9.04 -10.74
N LYS A 4 17.82 7.96 -10.35
CA LYS A 4 17.20 6.65 -10.04
C LYS A 4 16.33 6.71 -8.78
N TYR A 5 16.76 7.48 -7.77
CA TYR A 5 16.05 7.61 -6.49
C TYR A 5 14.72 8.38 -6.62
N GLN A 6 14.67 9.45 -7.42
CA GLN A 6 13.42 10.21 -7.67
C GLN A 6 12.34 9.36 -8.35
N GLY A 7 12.72 8.48 -9.28
CA GLY A 7 11.81 7.51 -9.88
C GLY A 7 11.26 6.53 -8.85
N SER A 8 12.13 6.03 -7.95
CA SER A 8 11.72 5.14 -6.87
C SER A 8 10.71 5.78 -5.91
N THR A 9 10.90 7.04 -5.52
CA THR A 9 9.97 7.75 -4.63
C THR A 9 8.62 8.02 -5.29
N LYS A 10 8.59 8.43 -6.56
CA LYS A 10 7.33 8.64 -7.31
C LYS A 10 6.56 7.34 -7.50
N VAL A 11 7.26 6.25 -7.82
CA VAL A 11 6.66 4.92 -7.98
C VAL A 11 6.08 4.40 -6.66
N LYS A 12 6.80 4.54 -5.54
CA LYS A 12 6.28 4.17 -4.20
C LYS A 12 5.01 4.95 -3.83
N ARG A 13 4.99 6.27 -4.10
CA ARG A 13 3.80 7.10 -3.85
C ARG A 13 2.60 6.69 -4.71
N ALA A 14 2.83 6.40 -5.99
CA ALA A 14 1.78 5.94 -6.90
C ALA A 14 1.21 4.58 -6.45
N GLN A 15 2.06 3.64 -6.03
CA GLN A 15 1.65 2.34 -5.48
C GLN A 15 0.81 2.50 -4.21
N LEU A 16 1.22 3.36 -3.27
CA LEU A 16 0.45 3.60 -2.05
C LEU A 16 -0.91 4.25 -2.34
N GLN A 17 -0.97 5.18 -3.29
CA GLN A 17 -2.23 5.80 -3.71
C GLN A 17 -3.17 4.80 -4.38
N ALA A 18 -2.64 3.89 -5.21
CA ALA A 18 -3.44 2.81 -5.80
C ALA A 18 -4.04 1.90 -4.72
N LEU A 19 -3.23 1.48 -3.74
CA LEU A 19 -3.70 0.64 -2.64
C LEU A 19 -4.73 1.36 -1.75
N ARG A 20 -4.57 2.66 -1.48
CA ARG A 20 -5.59 3.45 -0.78
C ARG A 20 -6.91 3.48 -1.54
N ARG A 21 -6.87 3.69 -2.85
CA ARG A 21 -8.08 3.70 -3.67
C ARG A 21 -8.76 2.33 -3.72
N GLU A 22 -7.97 1.25 -3.79
CA GLU A 22 -8.49 -0.13 -3.69
C GLU A 22 -9.18 -0.38 -2.34
N PHE A 23 -8.62 0.15 -1.25
CA PHE A 23 -9.21 0.03 0.09
C PHE A 23 -10.47 0.90 0.27
N GLU A 24 -10.49 2.13 -0.27
CA GLU A 24 -11.66 3.03 -0.21
C GLU A 24 -12.92 2.44 -0.85
N VAL A 25 -12.74 1.64 -1.90
CA VAL A 25 -13.85 0.97 -2.60
C VAL A 25 -14.02 -0.48 -2.17
N LEU A 26 -13.29 -0.93 -1.14
CA LEU A 26 -13.33 -2.31 -0.67
C LEU A 26 -14.66 -2.58 0.03
N ALA A 27 -15.54 -3.27 -0.68
CA ALA A 27 -16.81 -3.75 -0.17
C ALA A 27 -16.90 -5.26 -0.34
N MET A 28 -17.62 -5.90 0.59
CA MET A 28 -17.96 -7.32 0.50
C MET A 28 -18.97 -7.52 -0.63
N GLN A 29 -18.78 -8.55 -1.45
CA GLN A 29 -19.71 -8.88 -2.53
C GLN A 29 -20.86 -9.76 -2.01
N GLU A 30 -22.03 -9.73 -2.67
CA GLU A 30 -23.23 -10.46 -2.24
C GLU A 30 -23.02 -11.98 -2.08
N ASN A 31 -22.09 -12.56 -2.85
CA ASN A 31 -21.76 -13.99 -2.83
C ASN A 31 -20.36 -14.27 -2.26
N GLU A 32 -19.73 -13.30 -1.61
CA GLU A 32 -18.43 -13.47 -0.96
C GLU A 32 -18.66 -14.01 0.45
N SER A 33 -17.83 -14.96 0.90
CA SER A 33 -17.86 -15.38 2.30
C SER A 33 -17.16 -14.36 3.19
N VAL A 34 -17.47 -14.35 4.49
CA VAL A 34 -16.78 -13.48 5.45
C VAL A 34 -15.28 -13.77 5.47
N ASP A 35 -14.89 -15.05 5.38
CA ASP A 35 -13.49 -15.49 5.36
C ASP A 35 -12.74 -15.01 4.10
N ASP A 36 -13.39 -15.05 2.94
CA ASP A 36 -12.81 -14.57 1.67
C ASP A 36 -12.63 -13.04 1.70
N TYR A 37 -13.65 -12.32 2.17
CA TYR A 37 -13.59 -10.87 2.33
C TYR A 37 -12.48 -10.46 3.31
N PHE A 38 -12.40 -11.15 4.45
CA PHE A 38 -11.37 -10.91 5.46
C PHE A 38 -9.97 -11.18 4.90
N SER A 39 -9.79 -12.28 4.16
CA SER A 39 -8.53 -12.64 3.52
C SER A 39 -8.07 -11.59 2.51
N ARG A 40 -8.98 -11.10 1.65
CA ARG A 40 -8.70 -10.00 0.70
C ARG A 40 -8.32 -8.71 1.42
N THR A 41 -9.06 -8.35 2.46
CA THR A 41 -8.78 -7.17 3.28
C THR A 41 -7.39 -7.25 3.91
N LEU A 42 -7.03 -8.41 4.46
CA LEU A 42 -5.71 -8.65 5.05
C LEU A 42 -4.59 -8.56 4.02
N ILE A 43 -4.79 -9.06 2.80
CA ILE A 43 -3.83 -8.93 1.71
C ILE A 43 -3.58 -7.46 1.36
N ILE A 44 -4.63 -6.63 1.26
CA ILE A 44 -4.51 -5.20 0.95
C ILE A 44 -3.80 -4.47 2.09
N ALA A 45 -4.19 -4.73 3.35
CA ALA A 45 -3.55 -4.14 4.52
C ALA A 45 -2.06 -4.53 4.64
N ASN A 46 -1.72 -5.80 4.37
CA ASN A 46 -0.34 -6.27 4.37
C ASN A 46 0.48 -5.65 3.24
N ARG A 47 -0.11 -5.45 2.05
CA ARG A 47 0.56 -4.70 0.97
C ARG A 47 0.82 -3.26 1.39
N MET A 48 -0.19 -2.56 1.93
CA MET A 48 -0.03 -1.19 2.42
C MET A 48 1.06 -1.10 3.50
N THR A 49 1.10 -2.07 4.43
CA THR A 49 2.08 -2.13 5.51
C THR A 49 3.47 -2.51 5.01
N ALA A 50 3.62 -3.46 4.09
CA ALA A 50 4.92 -3.79 3.47
C ALA A 50 5.45 -2.63 2.60
N HIS A 51 4.56 -1.89 1.96
CA HIS A 51 4.90 -0.63 1.30
C HIS A 51 5.16 0.51 2.31
N GLY A 52 4.69 0.40 3.56
CA GLY A 52 4.93 1.29 4.70
C GLY A 52 6.22 1.02 5.49
N GLU A 53 6.58 -0.24 5.78
CA GLU A 53 7.87 -0.66 6.34
C GLU A 53 9.03 -0.21 5.45
N ARG A 54 8.82 -0.20 4.12
CA ARG A 54 9.81 0.30 3.15
C ARG A 54 9.77 1.82 2.96
N MET A 55 8.83 2.53 3.58
CA MET A 55 8.77 4.00 3.59
C MET A 55 9.37 4.58 4.88
N GLU A 56 9.35 3.85 6.00
CA GLU A 56 9.88 4.35 7.27
C GLU A 56 11.38 4.11 7.48
N GLN A 57 12.00 3.11 6.84
CA GLN A 57 13.45 2.92 7.00
C GLN A 57 14.34 3.98 6.33
N ASN A 58 13.78 4.99 5.65
CA ASN A 58 14.60 6.06 5.07
C ASN A 58 13.92 7.44 5.01
N THR A 59 12.94 7.67 5.91
CA THR A 59 12.52 9.05 6.23
C THR A 59 12.97 9.36 7.66
N ILE A 60 14.26 9.12 7.92
CA ILE A 60 14.96 9.88 8.95
C ILE A 60 14.91 11.32 8.44
N VAL A 61 13.99 12.09 8.99
CA VAL A 61 14.08 13.54 9.01
C VAL A 61 15.39 13.83 9.75
N GLU A 62 16.43 14.22 9.00
CA GLU A 62 17.52 14.99 9.58
C GLU A 62 16.89 16.25 10.16
N MET A 63 16.91 16.36 11.49
CA MET A 63 16.72 17.60 12.21
C MET A 63 18.09 18.04 12.73
#